data_AF-A0A498F480-F1
#
_entry.id   AF-A0A498F480-F1
#
_cell.length_a   1.000
_cell.length_b   1.000
_cell.length_c   1.000
_cell.angle_alpha   90.00
_cell.angle_beta   90.00
_cell.angle_gamma   90.00
#
_symmetry.space_group_name_H-M   'P 1'
#
loop_
_entity.id
_entity.type
_entity.pdbx_description
1 polymer ?
#
loop_
_entity_poly.entity_id
_entity_poly.type
_entity_poly.pdbx_seq_one_letter_code
_entity_poly.pdbx_strand_id
1 'polypeptide(L)'
;VPGIPGGTPFMITLLLGAVLAGLLAIVIGSVSFRLTGVYFAMITLGFAQVIYELIRSWGYVSTNPTEGATVSGDALAIGVPYVDALSLDVGRLTGESFENLLGLGIDLSATVVSYYALGIVVVVCYFAMQRIVHSPFGRVMIAIRENEERARAVGYPTYRFKLAAFAISGFFGAIAGGIFAAYSRSVAPDGTFYFLVTADALITTIV
;
A
#
# COMPACT_ATOMS: atom_id res chain seq x y z
N VAL A 1 10.82 -0.78 8.35
CA VAL A 1 10.48 0.59 8.81
C VAL A 1 11.49 0.96 9.87
N PRO A 2 12.15 2.14 9.81
CA PRO A 2 13.09 2.55 10.84
C PRO A 2 12.39 2.57 12.22
N GLY A 3 12.93 1.86 13.21
CA GLY A 3 12.41 1.84 14.58
C GLY A 3 11.46 0.70 14.94
N ILE A 4 11.25 -0.29 14.07
CA ILE A 4 10.50 -1.50 14.42
C ILE A 4 11.50 -2.60 14.82
N PRO A 5 11.39 -3.22 16.02
CA PRO A 5 12.23 -4.33 16.44
C PRO A 5 12.18 -5.49 15.44
N GLY A 6 13.32 -6.12 15.22
CA GLY A 6 13.42 -7.31 14.40
C GLY A 6 12.55 -8.44 14.91
N GLY A 7 11.68 -8.99 14.06
CA GLY A 7 10.71 -10.02 14.44
C GLY A 7 9.25 -9.57 14.49
N THR A 8 8.92 -8.35 14.05
CA THR A 8 7.50 -8.00 13.89
C THR A 8 6.84 -8.87 12.83
N PRO A 9 5.67 -9.47 13.13
CA PRO A 9 4.93 -10.28 12.19
C PRO A 9 4.68 -9.53 10.88
N PHE A 10 4.87 -10.22 9.76
CA PHE A 10 4.61 -9.69 8.43
C PHE A 10 3.26 -8.97 8.33
N MET A 11 2.25 -9.52 9.01
CA MET A 11 0.91 -8.97 9.07
C MET A 11 0.83 -7.55 9.66
N ILE A 12 1.60 -7.29 10.72
CA ILE A 12 1.63 -5.98 11.37
C ILE A 12 2.31 -4.97 10.46
N THR A 13 3.41 -5.37 9.80
CA THR A 13 4.10 -4.49 8.85
C THR A 13 3.25 -4.17 7.62
N LEU A 14 2.44 -5.12 7.15
CA LEU A 14 1.49 -4.94 6.06
C LEU A 14 0.40 -3.93 6.44
N LEU A 15 -0.22 -4.09 7.61
CA LEU A 15 -1.23 -3.15 8.11
C LEU A 15 -0.66 -1.75 8.35
N LEU A 16 0.53 -1.67 8.94
CA LEU A 16 1.20 -0.39 9.19
C LEU A 16 1.52 0.31 7.85
N GLY A 17 2.02 -0.44 6.86
CA GLY A 17 2.23 0.07 5.51
C GLY A 17 0.95 0.58 4.86
N ALA A 18 -0.16 -0.16 5.01
CA ALA A 18 -1.46 0.25 4.50
C ALA A 18 -1.99 1.53 5.16
N VAL A 19 -1.82 1.68 6.48
CA VAL A 19 -2.19 2.90 7.21
C VAL A 19 -1.33 4.08 6.75
N LEU A 20 -0.02 3.91 6.63
CA LEU A 20 0.87 4.96 6.13
C LEU A 20 0.51 5.39 4.70
N ALA A 21 0.19 4.42 3.82
CA ALA A 21 -0.25 4.72 2.47
C ALA A 21 -1.60 5.46 2.45
N GLY A 22 -2.53 5.10 3.33
CA GLY A 22 -3.79 5.83 3.51
C GLY A 22 -3.57 7.28 3.97
N LEU A 23 -2.61 7.52 4.88
CA LEU A 23 -2.23 8.87 5.31
C LEU A 23 -1.56 9.67 4.19
N LEU A 24 -0.66 9.06 3.42
CA LEU A 24 -0.06 9.69 2.24
C LEU A 24 -1.12 10.02 1.18
N ALA A 25 -2.09 9.13 0.97
CA ALA A 25 -3.23 9.38 0.09
C ALA A 25 -4.05 10.59 0.56
N ILE A 26 -4.28 10.76 1.87
CA ILE A 26 -4.93 11.97 2.40
C ILE A 26 -4.14 13.23 2.06
N VAL A 27 -2.82 13.21 2.23
CA VAL A 27 -1.94 14.35 1.93
C VAL A 27 -2.01 14.70 0.44
N ILE A 28 -1.78 13.72 -0.44
CA ILE A 28 -1.80 13.90 -1.90
C ILE A 28 -3.20 14.35 -2.34
N GLY A 29 -4.25 13.66 -1.90
CA GLY A 29 -5.65 13.96 -2.23
C GLY A 29 -6.07 15.37 -1.79
N SER A 30 -5.55 15.87 -0.67
CA SER A 30 -5.85 17.22 -0.19
C SER A 30 -5.34 18.35 -1.10
N VAL A 31 -4.30 18.05 -1.88
CA VAL A 31 -3.74 18.96 -2.88
C VAL A 31 -4.42 18.72 -4.23
N SER A 32 -4.55 17.46 -4.65
CA SER A 32 -5.12 17.12 -5.95
C SER A 32 -6.57 17.55 -6.12
N PHE A 33 -7.44 17.37 -5.10
CA PHE A 33 -8.87 17.72 -5.21
C PHE A 33 -9.18 19.22 -5.25
N ARG A 34 -8.16 20.09 -5.18
CA ARG A 34 -8.33 21.53 -5.39
C ARG A 34 -8.46 21.92 -6.87
N LEU A 35 -8.12 21.01 -7.77
CA LEU A 35 -8.17 21.21 -9.22
C LEU A 35 -9.36 20.47 -9.84
N THR A 36 -9.90 21.01 -10.93
CA THR A 36 -11.07 20.44 -11.64
C THR A 36 -10.74 20.09 -13.08
N GLY A 37 -11.39 19.04 -13.60
CA GLY A 37 -11.30 18.65 -15.01
C GLY A 37 -9.89 18.17 -15.40
N VAL A 38 -9.34 18.73 -16.47
CA VAL A 38 -8.04 18.30 -17.03
C VAL A 38 -6.88 18.57 -16.08
N TYR A 39 -6.93 19.66 -15.30
CA TYR A 39 -5.88 19.99 -14.33
C TYR A 39 -5.76 18.96 -13.21
N PHE A 40 -6.89 18.35 -12.82
CA PHE A 40 -6.87 17.23 -11.88
C PHE A 40 -6.13 16.02 -12.44
N ALA A 41 -6.36 15.68 -13.70
CA ALA A 41 -5.66 14.58 -14.35
C ALA A 41 -4.15 14.87 -14.52
N MET A 42 -3.78 16.09 -14.86
CA MET A 42 -2.36 16.47 -15.00
C MET A 42 -1.62 16.43 -13.66
N ILE A 43 -2.23 16.88 -12.56
CA ILE A 43 -1.56 16.87 -11.26
C ILE A 43 -1.41 15.46 -10.69
N THR A 44 -2.36 14.55 -10.93
CA THR A 44 -2.26 13.16 -10.44
C THR A 44 -1.17 12.40 -11.19
N LEU A 45 -1.05 12.61 -12.51
CA LEU A 45 0.07 12.09 -13.29
C LEU A 45 1.40 12.70 -12.81
N GLY A 46 1.44 14.01 -12.57
CA GLY A 46 2.61 14.69 -12.03
C GLY A 46 3.07 14.12 -10.69
N PHE A 47 2.15 13.92 -9.74
CA PHE A 47 2.47 13.28 -8.46
C PHE A 47 2.99 11.85 -8.64
N ALA A 48 2.39 11.05 -9.53
CA ALA A 48 2.87 9.71 -9.82
C ALA A 48 4.31 9.72 -10.36
N GLN A 49 4.62 10.63 -11.29
CA GLN A 49 5.97 10.78 -11.86
C GLN A 49 6.99 11.29 -10.83
N VAL A 50 6.60 12.24 -9.98
CA VAL A 50 7.48 12.73 -8.90
C VAL A 50 7.78 11.61 -7.91
N ILE A 51 6.80 10.78 -7.55
CA ILE A 51 7.02 9.63 -6.66
C ILE A 51 7.93 8.61 -7.32
N TYR A 52 7.73 8.31 -8.61
CA TYR A 52 8.59 7.42 -9.37
C TYR A 52 10.04 7.91 -9.38
N GLU A 53 10.28 9.19 -9.71
CA GLU A 53 11.62 9.76 -9.73
C GLU A 53 12.22 9.89 -8.33
N LEU A 54 11.42 10.16 -7.29
CA LEU A 54 11.88 10.14 -5.90
C LEU A 54 12.41 8.76 -5.51
N ILE A 55 11.67 7.69 -5.86
CA ILE A 55 12.06 6.31 -5.57
C ILE A 55 13.29 5.90 -6.40
N ARG A 56 13.33 6.31 -7.67
CA ARG A 56 14.44 6.01 -8.58
C ARG A 56 15.73 6.77 -8.24
N SER A 57 15.62 8.00 -7.72
CA SER A 57 16.77 8.84 -7.33
C SER A 57 17.20 8.64 -5.87
N TRP A 58 16.52 7.76 -5.12
CA TRP A 58 16.79 7.44 -3.72
C TRP A 58 18.08 6.62 -3.55
N GLY A 59 19.23 7.25 -3.79
CA GLY A 59 20.56 6.64 -3.65
C GLY A 59 21.04 6.47 -2.20
N TYR A 60 20.23 6.83 -1.20
CA TYR A 60 20.58 6.70 0.22
C TYR A 60 20.18 5.35 0.84
N VAL A 61 19.29 4.59 0.19
CA VAL A 61 18.72 3.34 0.73
C VAL A 61 19.31 2.08 0.06
N SER A 62 19.98 2.22 -1.09
CA SER A 62 20.59 1.10 -1.82
C SER A 62 21.86 1.55 -2.54
N THR A 63 22.86 0.66 -2.60
CA THR A 63 24.13 0.84 -3.33
C THR A 63 23.93 1.01 -4.84
N ASN A 64 22.73 0.69 -5.38
CA ASN A 64 22.35 0.90 -6.76
C ASN A 64 20.85 1.30 -6.89
N PRO A 65 20.50 2.57 -7.20
CA PRO A 65 19.11 3.04 -7.22
C PRO A 65 18.22 2.33 -8.24
N THR A 66 18.79 1.78 -9.31
CA THR A 66 18.07 1.11 -10.40
C THR A 66 17.63 -0.32 -10.06
N GLU A 67 18.33 -1.01 -9.16
CA GLU A 67 17.99 -2.39 -8.78
C GLU A 67 16.94 -2.45 -7.65
N GLY A 68 16.71 -1.32 -6.98
CA GLY A 68 15.74 -1.20 -5.90
C GLY A 68 16.18 -1.86 -4.60
N ALA A 69 15.21 -2.07 -3.70
CA ALA A 69 15.46 -2.75 -2.44
C ALA A 69 15.34 -4.27 -2.66
N THR A 70 16.47 -4.98 -2.59
CA THR A 70 16.55 -6.43 -2.67
C THR A 70 16.69 -7.03 -1.27
N VAL A 71 15.93 -8.09 -0.98
CA VAL A 71 16.14 -8.88 0.23
C VAL A 71 17.23 -9.91 -0.09
N SER A 72 18.49 -9.47 -0.15
CA SER A 72 19.64 -10.35 -0.36
C SER A 72 20.35 -10.63 0.97
N GLY A 73 19.94 -11.71 1.65
CA GLY A 73 20.56 -12.17 2.91
C GLY A 73 19.68 -12.02 4.15
N ASP A 74 20.30 -12.19 5.33
CA ASP A 74 19.65 -12.20 6.65
C ASP A 74 19.41 -10.79 7.24
N ALA A 75 19.83 -9.71 6.57
CA ALA A 75 19.70 -8.31 7.02
C ALA A 75 19.49 -7.33 5.84
N LEU A 76 18.78 -6.22 6.08
CA LEU A 76 18.62 -5.12 5.13
C LEU A 76 19.85 -4.20 5.19
N ALA A 77 20.73 -4.29 4.20
CA ALA A 77 21.91 -3.42 4.10
C ALA A 77 21.52 -2.04 3.54
N ILE A 78 21.33 -1.05 4.42
CA ILE A 78 21.24 0.37 4.03
C ILE A 78 22.69 0.86 3.86
N GLY A 79 23.20 0.82 2.62
CA GLY A 79 24.54 1.26 2.29
C GLY A 79 24.60 2.76 2.02
N VAL A 80 25.40 3.50 2.80
CA VAL A 80 25.88 4.84 2.41
C VAL A 80 27.16 4.64 1.58
N PRO A 81 27.29 5.22 0.37
CA PRO A 81 28.54 5.15 -0.37
C PRO A 81 29.70 5.69 0.47
N TYR A 82 30.81 4.95 0.54
CA TYR A 82 32.05 5.28 1.27
C TYR A 82 32.03 5.18 2.81
N VAL A 83 30.99 4.60 3.42
CA VAL A 83 30.96 4.32 4.87
C VAL A 83 30.64 2.83 5.06
N ASP A 84 31.33 2.17 6.00
CA ASP A 84 31.01 0.79 6.40
C ASP A 84 29.51 0.67 6.63
N ALA A 85 28.87 -0.24 5.90
CA ALA A 85 27.42 -0.38 5.91
C ALA A 85 26.98 -0.64 7.36
N LEU A 86 26.21 0.28 7.93
CA LEU A 86 25.55 0.04 9.20
C LEU A 86 24.49 -1.04 8.94
N SER A 87 24.84 -2.29 9.20
CA SER A 87 23.93 -3.44 9.15
C SER A 87 22.92 -3.27 10.27
N LEU A 88 21.87 -2.49 10.00
CA LEU A 88 20.68 -2.47 10.83
C LEU A 88 20.00 -3.82 10.61
N ASP A 89 20.06 -4.67 11.63
CA ASP A 89 19.24 -5.87 11.76
C ASP A 89 17.77 -5.43 11.88
N VAL A 90 17.19 -5.00 10.74
CA VAL A 90 15.76 -4.85 10.57
C VAL A 90 15.22 -6.26 10.55
N GLY A 91 15.05 -6.81 11.75
CA GLY A 91 14.91 -8.25 11.85
C GLY A 91 13.69 -8.77 11.13
N ARG A 92 13.89 -10.01 10.74
CA ARG A 92 13.10 -10.86 9.86
C ARG A 92 11.60 -10.63 10.02
N LEU A 93 10.92 -10.52 8.87
CA LEU A 93 9.50 -10.84 8.71
C LEU A 93 9.34 -12.34 8.96
N THR A 94 9.45 -12.75 10.22
CA THR A 94 9.22 -14.14 10.62
C THR A 94 7.71 -14.38 10.52
N GLY A 95 7.33 -15.43 9.78
CA GLY A 95 6.01 -15.99 9.92
C GLY A 95 5.89 -16.53 11.34
N GLU A 96 4.80 -16.20 12.04
CA GLU A 96 4.55 -16.79 13.36
C GLU A 96 4.30 -18.28 13.17
N SER A 97 5.11 -19.13 13.82
CA SER A 97 4.75 -20.52 14.06
C SER A 97 3.87 -20.57 15.30
N PHE A 98 2.62 -21.01 15.15
CA PHE A 98 1.75 -21.26 16.28
C PHE A 98 1.94 -22.71 16.72
N GLU A 99 2.61 -22.91 17.86
CA GLU A 99 2.59 -24.19 18.57
C GLU A 99 1.28 -24.30 19.36
N ASN A 100 0.57 -25.42 19.19
CA ASN A 100 -0.67 -25.74 19.92
C ASN A 100 -1.86 -24.79 19.72
N LEU A 101 -2.36 -24.67 18.48
CA LEU A 101 -3.66 -24.05 18.24
C LEU A 101 -4.77 -24.86 18.94
N LEU A 102 -5.41 -24.26 19.95
CA LEU A 102 -6.56 -24.82 20.67
C LEU A 102 -6.30 -26.12 21.46
N GLY A 103 -5.05 -26.40 21.85
CA GLY A 103 -4.68 -27.58 22.64
C GLY A 103 -4.76 -28.92 21.89
N LEU A 104 -4.83 -28.88 20.54
CA LEU A 104 -5.01 -30.04 19.67
C LEU A 104 -3.72 -30.63 19.07
N GLY A 105 -2.54 -30.15 19.47
CA GLY A 105 -1.25 -30.69 19.02
C GLY A 105 -0.97 -30.52 17.51
N ILE A 106 -1.55 -29.50 16.89
CA ILE A 106 -1.33 -29.19 15.47
C ILE A 106 -0.24 -28.12 15.38
N ASP A 107 0.95 -28.53 14.94
CA ASP A 107 2.09 -27.64 14.70
C ASP A 107 1.99 -27.06 13.28
N LEU A 108 1.62 -25.78 13.17
CA LEU A 108 1.59 -25.09 11.88
C LEU A 108 2.95 -24.44 11.61
N SER A 109 3.61 -24.92 10.54
CA SER A 109 4.83 -24.30 10.01
C SER A 109 4.58 -22.84 9.60
N ALA A 110 5.57 -21.96 9.82
CA ALA A 110 5.53 -20.53 9.50
C ALA A 110 5.12 -20.21 8.04
N THR A 111 5.42 -21.10 7.10
CA THR A 111 5.00 -20.99 5.69
C THR A 111 3.49 -21.19 5.54
N VAL A 112 2.94 -22.17 6.25
CA VAL A 112 1.50 -22.51 6.21
C VAL A 112 0.69 -21.42 6.89
N VAL A 113 1.15 -20.93 8.04
CA VAL A 113 0.51 -19.82 8.76
C VAL A 113 0.47 -18.55 7.89
N SER A 114 1.60 -18.16 7.29
CA SER A 114 1.65 -16.96 6.43
C SER A 114 0.73 -17.07 5.21
N TYR A 115 0.62 -18.25 4.60
CA TYR A 115 -0.27 -18.48 3.45
C TYR A 115 -1.75 -18.34 3.82
N TYR A 116 -2.21 -19.01 4.90
CA TYR A 116 -3.60 -18.89 5.34
C TYR A 116 -3.91 -17.51 5.91
N ALA A 117 -2.94 -16.86 6.58
CA ALA A 117 -3.10 -15.51 7.09
C ALA A 117 -3.27 -14.49 5.94
N LEU A 118 -2.52 -14.62 4.84
CA LEU A 118 -2.73 -13.85 3.60
C LEU A 118 -4.14 -14.08 3.04
N GLY A 119 -4.59 -15.34 2.96
CA GLY A 119 -5.94 -15.67 2.53
C GLY A 119 -7.02 -14.99 3.38
N ILE A 120 -6.86 -15.01 4.71
CA ILE A 120 -7.76 -14.34 5.65
C ILE A 120 -7.76 -12.82 5.42
N VAL A 121 -6.60 -12.19 5.20
CA VAL A 121 -6.53 -10.75 4.90
C VAL A 121 -7.32 -10.40 3.65
N VAL A 122 -7.16 -11.18 2.57
CA VAL A 122 -7.87 -10.94 1.31
C VAL A 122 -9.38 -11.06 1.53
N VAL A 123 -9.83 -12.09 2.24
CA VAL A 123 -11.25 -12.29 2.57
C VAL A 123 -11.78 -11.14 3.43
N VAL A 124 -11.04 -10.72 4.46
CA VAL A 124 -11.39 -9.57 5.32
C VAL A 124 -11.46 -8.28 4.49
N CYS A 125 -10.51 -8.05 3.59
CA CYS A 125 -10.52 -6.89 2.71
C CYS A 125 -11.74 -6.90 1.78
N TYR A 126 -12.08 -8.06 1.20
CA TYR A 126 -13.28 -8.22 0.36
C TYR A 126 -14.56 -7.87 1.14
N PHE A 127 -14.75 -8.45 2.32
CA PHE A 127 -15.92 -8.15 3.16
C PHE A 127 -15.93 -6.70 3.64
N ALA A 128 -14.78 -6.14 3.99
CA ALA A 128 -14.66 -4.74 4.39
C ALA A 128 -15.06 -3.80 3.25
N MET A 129 -14.57 -4.03 2.03
CA MET A 129 -14.95 -3.26 0.84
C MET A 129 -16.45 -3.39 0.56
N GLN A 130 -17.01 -4.60 0.64
CA GLN A 130 -18.44 -4.82 0.46
C GLN A 130 -19.26 -4.04 1.50
N ARG A 131 -18.84 -4.07 2.77
CA ARG A 131 -19.50 -3.33 3.85
C ARG A 131 -19.41 -1.81 3.63
N ILE A 132 -18.26 -1.29 3.19
CA ILE A 132 -18.08 0.15 2.93
C ILE A 132 -18.98 0.60 1.78
N VAL A 133 -19.06 -0.14 0.68
CA VAL A 133 -19.88 0.19 -0.49
C VAL A 133 -21.38 0.18 -0.15
N HIS A 134 -21.85 -0.79 0.65
CA HIS A 134 -23.26 -0.88 1.03
C HIS A 134 -23.64 0.01 2.23
N SER A 135 -22.68 0.70 2.83
CA SER A 135 -22.91 1.62 3.93
C SER A 135 -23.47 2.98 3.45
N PRO A 136 -23.92 3.86 4.37
CA PRO A 136 -24.33 5.22 4.04
C PRO A 136 -23.24 6.01 3.28
N PHE A 137 -21.96 5.71 3.51
CA PHE A 137 -20.84 6.33 2.78
C PHE A 137 -20.93 6.08 1.27
N GLY A 138 -21.19 4.83 0.87
CA GLY A 138 -21.36 4.47 -0.54
C GLY A 138 -22.58 5.12 -1.18
N ARG A 139 -23.68 5.29 -0.44
CA ARG A 139 -24.87 5.99 -0.92
C ARG A 139 -24.61 7.48 -1.18
N VAL A 140 -23.88 8.16 -0.29
CA VAL A 140 -23.46 9.55 -0.51
C VAL A 140 -22.54 9.66 -1.71
N MET A 141 -21.63 8.70 -1.91
CA MET A 141 -20.78 8.63 -3.11
C MET A 141 -21.58 8.53 -4.42
N ILE A 142 -22.67 7.75 -4.44
CA ILE A 142 -23.56 7.67 -5.60
C ILE A 142 -24.21 9.04 -5.86
N ALA A 143 -24.70 9.72 -4.83
CA ALA A 143 -25.27 11.06 -4.96
C ALA A 143 -24.25 12.10 -5.48
N ILE A 144 -23.00 12.04 -5.02
CA ILE A 144 -21.91 12.89 -5.52
C ILE A 144 -21.63 12.60 -7.00
N ARG A 145 -21.67 11.33 -7.41
CA ARG A 145 -21.46 10.91 -8.81
C ARG A 145 -22.57 11.41 -9.75
N GLU A 146 -23.82 11.47 -9.29
CA GLU A 146 -24.93 11.98 -10.10
C GLU A 146 -24.84 13.51 -10.32
N ASN A 147 -24.68 14.28 -9.24
CA ASN A 147 -24.50 15.72 -9.32
C ASN A 147 -23.86 16.26 -8.03
N GLU A 148 -22.58 16.61 -8.11
CA GLU A 148 -21.81 17.11 -6.97
C GLU A 148 -22.38 18.44 -6.42
N GLU A 149 -22.81 19.35 -7.29
CA GLU A 149 -23.37 20.65 -6.89
C GLU A 149 -24.66 20.45 -6.08
N ARG A 150 -25.54 19.53 -6.53
CA ARG A 150 -26.77 19.17 -5.82
C ARG A 150 -26.48 18.51 -4.48
N ALA A 151 -25.52 17.59 -4.42
CA ALA A 151 -25.13 16.95 -3.15
C ALA A 151 -24.60 17.99 -2.13
N ARG A 152 -23.84 18.98 -2.61
CA ARG A 152 -23.37 20.11 -1.79
C ARG A 152 -24.51 21.02 -1.33
N ALA A 153 -25.51 21.29 -2.18
CA ALA A 153 -26.67 22.11 -1.84
C ALA A 153 -27.54 21.48 -0.73
N VAL A 154 -27.60 20.14 -0.66
CA VAL A 154 -28.27 19.40 0.43
C VAL A 154 -27.48 19.44 1.75
N GLY A 155 -26.22 19.91 1.72
CA GLY A 155 -25.37 20.09 2.90
C GLY A 155 -24.30 19.00 3.11
N TYR A 156 -24.12 18.07 2.16
CA TYR A 156 -23.05 17.07 2.27
C TYR A 156 -21.68 17.69 1.93
N PRO A 157 -20.65 17.55 2.79
CA PRO A 157 -19.30 18.03 2.50
C PRO A 157 -18.59 17.15 1.46
N THR A 158 -18.87 17.39 0.17
CA THR A 158 -18.41 16.55 -0.96
C THR A 158 -16.90 16.32 -0.97
N TYR A 159 -16.11 17.34 -0.59
CA TYR A 159 -14.66 17.27 -0.49
C TYR A 159 -14.18 16.17 0.48
N ARG A 160 -14.79 16.08 1.68
CA ARG A 160 -14.39 15.10 2.70
C ARG A 160 -14.70 13.67 2.26
N PHE A 161 -15.84 13.47 1.60
CA PHE A 161 -16.22 12.16 1.06
C PHE A 161 -15.28 11.70 -0.06
N LYS A 162 -14.91 12.60 -0.98
CA LYS A 162 -13.92 12.30 -2.03
C LYS A 162 -12.54 11.99 -1.45
N LEU A 163 -12.11 12.77 -0.45
CA LEU A 163 -10.84 12.55 0.24
C LEU A 163 -10.81 11.22 1.02
N ALA A 164 -11.89 10.88 1.72
CA ALA A 164 -12.03 9.60 2.38
C ALA A 164 -12.03 8.43 1.38
N ALA A 165 -12.73 8.56 0.25
CA ALA A 165 -12.75 7.53 -0.79
C ALA A 165 -11.34 7.27 -1.34
N PHE A 166 -10.56 8.34 -1.58
CA PHE A 166 -9.18 8.25 -2.03
C PHE A 166 -8.25 7.61 -1.00
N ALA A 167 -8.42 7.95 0.29
CA ALA A 167 -7.67 7.33 1.38
C ALA A 167 -7.96 5.82 1.51
N ILE A 168 -9.24 5.44 1.40
CA ILE A 168 -9.69 4.04 1.44
C ILE A 168 -9.12 3.27 0.25
N SER A 169 -9.13 3.83 -0.97
CA SER A 169 -8.50 3.18 -2.12
C SER A 169 -6.99 3.02 -1.95
N GLY A 170 -6.31 4.03 -1.40
CA GLY A 170 -4.87 3.96 -1.12
C GLY A 170 -4.53 2.88 -0.08
N PHE A 171 -5.36 2.74 0.96
CA PHE A 171 -5.20 1.71 1.97
C PHE A 171 -5.29 0.29 1.38
N PHE A 172 -6.36 -0.01 0.62
CA PHE A 172 -6.52 -1.33 0.01
C PHE A 172 -5.50 -1.59 -1.12
N GLY A 173 -5.15 -0.56 -1.90
CA GLY A 173 -4.10 -0.64 -2.91
C GLY A 173 -2.73 -0.95 -2.30
N ALA A 174 -2.41 -0.38 -1.13
CA ALA A 174 -1.17 -0.66 -0.42
C ALA A 174 -1.12 -2.08 0.16
N ILE A 175 -2.25 -2.63 0.62
CA ILE A 175 -2.32 -4.06 0.99
C ILE A 175 -1.98 -4.93 -0.22
N ALA A 176 -2.59 -4.66 -1.38
CA ALA A 176 -2.29 -5.41 -2.60
C ALA A 176 -0.81 -5.29 -3.02
N GLY A 177 -0.25 -4.08 -2.98
CA GLY A 177 1.17 -3.83 -3.28
C GLY A 177 2.13 -4.48 -2.28
N GLY A 178 1.79 -4.50 -0.99
CA GLY A 178 2.59 -5.18 0.04
C GLY A 178 2.61 -6.70 -0.13
N ILE A 179 1.48 -7.29 -0.55
CA ILE A 179 1.41 -8.71 -0.91
C ILE A 179 2.25 -8.98 -2.18
N PHE A 180 2.16 -8.11 -3.18
CA PHE A 180 2.96 -8.23 -4.40
C PHE A 180 4.46 -8.16 -4.11
N ALA A 181 4.91 -7.22 -3.28
CA ALA A 181 6.32 -7.11 -2.87
C ALA A 181 6.81 -8.36 -2.12
N ALA A 182 5.94 -8.97 -1.29
CA ALA A 182 6.24 -10.23 -0.61
C ALA A 182 6.37 -11.41 -1.59
N TYR A 183 5.59 -11.39 -2.67
CA TYR A 183 5.66 -12.39 -3.75
C TYR A 183 6.90 -12.21 -4.63
N SER A 184 7.20 -10.98 -5.06
CA SER A 184 8.32 -10.68 -5.97
C SER A 184 9.69 -10.77 -5.31
N ARG A 185 9.76 -10.74 -3.96
CA ARG A 185 11.01 -10.74 -3.13
C ARG A 185 12.01 -9.63 -3.47
N SER A 186 11.65 -8.72 -4.37
CA SER A 186 12.44 -7.59 -4.84
C SER A 186 11.47 -6.51 -5.31
N VAL A 187 11.81 -5.26 -5.02
CA VAL A 187 11.03 -4.09 -5.42
C VAL A 187 11.96 -3.14 -6.17
N ALA A 188 11.93 -3.21 -7.50
CA ALA A 188 12.69 -2.34 -8.40
C ALA A 188 11.81 -1.19 -8.94
N PRO A 189 12.34 0.06 -9.05
CA PRO A 189 11.60 1.21 -9.54
C PRO A 189 10.98 1.00 -10.93
N ASP A 190 11.79 0.56 -11.88
CA ASP A 190 11.44 0.45 -13.29
C ASP A 190 10.35 -0.62 -13.55
N GLY A 191 10.29 -1.68 -12.74
CA GLY A 191 9.34 -2.77 -12.89
C GLY A 191 8.08 -2.66 -12.03
N THR A 192 8.11 -1.89 -10.93
CA THR A 192 7.03 -1.88 -9.92
C THR A 192 6.28 -0.56 -9.89
N PHE A 193 6.98 0.57 -10.05
CA PHE A 193 6.40 1.91 -9.90
C PHE A 193 6.20 2.62 -11.24
N TYR A 194 6.59 1.99 -12.34
CA TYR A 194 6.42 2.57 -13.67
C TYR A 194 4.94 2.72 -14.01
N PHE A 195 4.59 3.82 -14.67
CA PHE A 195 3.20 4.16 -14.96
C PHE A 195 2.45 3.07 -15.73
N LEU A 196 3.12 2.32 -16.61
CA LEU A 196 2.47 1.22 -17.35
C LEU A 196 1.96 0.09 -16.45
N VAL A 197 2.55 -0.14 -15.27
CA VAL A 197 2.04 -1.13 -14.31
C VAL A 197 0.61 -0.78 -13.87
N THR A 198 0.31 0.51 -13.74
CA THR A 198 -1.07 0.95 -13.45
C THR A 198 -2.01 0.74 -14.63
N ALA A 199 -1.50 0.80 -15.87
CA ALA A 199 -2.26 0.52 -17.06
C ALA A 199 -2.60 -0.98 -17.18
N ASP A 200 -1.64 -1.87 -16.88
CA ASP A 200 -1.86 -3.32 -16.88
C ASP A 200 -2.91 -3.72 -15.83
N ALA A 201 -2.88 -3.09 -14.65
CA ALA A 201 -3.90 -3.28 -13.62
C ALA A 201 -5.29 -2.88 -14.12
N LEU A 202 -5.42 -1.75 -14.83
CA LEU A 202 -6.69 -1.32 -15.40
C LEU A 202 -7.19 -2.27 -16.48
N ILE A 203 -6.33 -2.72 -17.39
CA ILE A 203 -6.69 -3.67 -18.45
C ILE A 203 -7.24 -4.96 -17.82
N THR A 204 -6.58 -5.47 -16.78
CA THR A 204 -7.01 -6.67 -16.04
C THR A 204 -8.37 -6.51 -15.37
N THR A 205 -8.79 -5.29 -15.02
CA THR A 205 -10.14 -5.06 -14.44
C THR A 205 -11.24 -4.94 -15.49
N ILE A 206 -10.89 -4.67 -16.74
CA ILE A 206 -11.85 -4.46 -17.85
C ILE A 206 -12.15 -5.79 -18.57
N VAL A 207 -11.15 -6.66 -18.70
CA VAL A 207 -11.24 -7.97 -19.38
C VAL A 207 -11.66 -9.04 -18.39
#